data_AF-A0A328TN07-F1
#
_entry.id   AF-A0A328TN07-F1
#
_cell.length_a   1.000
_cell.length_b   1.000
_cell.length_c   1.000
_cell.angle_alpha   90.00
_cell.angle_beta   90.00
_cell.angle_gamma   90.00
#
_symmetry.space_group_name_H-M   'P 1'
#
loop_
_entity.id
_entity.type
_entity.pdbx_description
1 polymer ?
#
loop_
_entity_poly.entity_id
_entity_poly.type
_entity_poly.pdbx_seq_one_letter_code
_entity_poly.pdbx_strand_id
1 'polypeptide(L)' 'MGKITFVVDFPDGQEPAVSGATDILGGKLVSAAFFDKADRILRYLVLDNE' A
#
# COMPACT_ATOMS: atom_id res chain seq x y z
N MET A 1 -8.94 13.97 -1.19
CA MET A 1 -8.81 12.78 -0.33
C MET A 1 -7.41 12.22 -0.49
N GLY A 2 -6.67 12.08 0.60
CA GLY A 2 -5.30 11.57 0.60
C GLY A 2 -5.25 10.07 0.28
N LYS A 3 -4.09 9.60 -0.16
CA LYS A 3 -3.80 8.17 -0.36
C LYS A 3 -2.73 7.76 0.65
N ILE A 4 -2.85 6.59 1.25
CA ILE A 4 -1.89 6.05 2.22
C ILE A 4 -1.27 4.78 1.64
N THR A 5 0.00 4.53 1.95
CA THR A 5 0.69 3.29 1.57
C THR A 5 0.96 2.48 2.83
N PHE A 6 0.61 1.20 2.80
CA PHE A 6 0.94 0.24 3.85
C PHE A 6 2.09 -0.65 3.38
N VAL A 7 2.98 -0.98 4.30
CA VAL A 7 3.94 -2.07 4.14
C VAL A 7 3.49 -3.17 5.09
N VAL A 8 3.27 -4.36 4.55
CA VAL A 8 2.75 -5.51 5.29
C VAL A 8 3.73 -6.66 5.10
N ASP A 9 4.14 -7.24 6.22
CA ASP A 9 5.01 -8.41 6.24
C ASP A 9 4.16 -9.68 6.09
N PHE A 10 4.49 -10.51 5.11
CA PHE A 10 3.83 -11.78 4.86
C PHE A 10 4.83 -12.92 5.08
N PRO A 11 4.41 -14.05 5.69
CA PRO A 11 5.26 -15.23 5.80
C PRO A 11 5.74 -15.70 4.42
N ASP A 12 6.95 -16.24 4.38
CA ASP A 12 7.56 -16.74 3.15
C ASP A 12 6.63 -17.69 2.38
N GLY A 13 6.48 -17.43 1.08
CA GLY A 13 5.62 -18.21 0.18
C GLY A 13 4.13 -17.87 0.26
N GLN A 14 3.72 -16.88 1.06
CA GLN A 14 2.35 -16.36 1.05
C GLN A 14 2.25 -15.04 0.29
N GLU A 15 1.33 -14.97 -0.66
CA GLU A 15 0.95 -13.72 -1.31
C GLU A 15 -0.38 -13.20 -0.74
N PRO A 16 -0.54 -11.88 -0.57
CA PRO A 16 -1.81 -11.30 -0.14
C PRO A 16 -2.91 -11.52 -1.17
N ALA A 17 -4.08 -11.96 -0.71
CA ALA A 17 -5.29 -11.98 -1.52
C ALA A 17 -5.81 -10.55 -1.73
N VAL A 18 -5.44 -9.92 -2.86
CA VAL A 18 -5.91 -8.59 -3.27
C VAL A 18 -6.77 -8.66 -4.53
N SER A 19 -7.81 -7.81 -4.56
CA SER A 19 -8.76 -7.70 -5.68
C SER A 19 -9.29 -6.28 -5.80
N GLY A 20 -10.04 -6.00 -6.87
CA GLY A 20 -10.73 -4.71 -7.03
C GLY A 20 -11.86 -4.45 -6.03
N ALA A 21 -12.30 -5.49 -5.30
CA ALA A 21 -13.29 -5.40 -4.22
C ALA A 21 -12.64 -5.32 -2.83
N THR A 22 -11.32 -5.31 -2.74
CA THR A 22 -10.61 -5.24 -1.46
C THR A 22 -10.83 -3.88 -0.80
N ASP A 23 -11.43 -3.91 0.39
CA ASP A 23 -11.55 -2.78 1.30
C ASP A 23 -10.39 -2.78 2.30
N ILE A 24 -9.83 -1.60 2.57
CA ILE A 24 -8.83 -1.37 3.60
C ILE A 24 -9.31 -0.22 4.46
N LEU A 25 -9.79 -0.53 5.68
CA LEU A 25 -10.23 0.45 6.68
C LEU A 25 -11.31 1.42 6.15
N GLY A 26 -12.25 0.93 5.33
CA GLY A 26 -13.29 1.75 4.68
C GLY A 26 -12.82 2.49 3.43
N GLY A 27 -11.58 2.23 2.98
CA GLY A 27 -11.02 2.73 1.73
C GLY A 27 -11.00 1.67 0.64
N LYS A 28 -11.17 2.09 -0.62
CA LYS A 28 -11.04 1.21 -1.78
C LYS A 28 -9.57 0.99 -2.14
N LEU A 29 -9.13 -0.27 -2.28
CA LEU A 29 -7.83 -0.57 -2.85
C LEU A 29 -7.75 -0.09 -4.31
N VAL A 30 -6.79 0.79 -4.60
CA VAL A 30 -6.59 1.37 -5.95
C VAL A 30 -5.27 0.97 -6.61
N SER A 31 -4.32 0.43 -5.84
CA SER A 31 -3.01 -0.03 -6.35
C SER A 31 -2.37 -0.98 -5.34
N ALA A 32 -1.77 -2.07 -5.84
CA ALA A 32 -0.94 -2.99 -5.08
C ALA A 32 0.38 -3.20 -5.84
N ALA A 33 1.48 -3.39 -5.13
CA ALA A 33 2.78 -3.72 -5.70
C ALA A 33 3.33 -4.98 -5.01
N PHE A 34 3.76 -5.96 -5.82
CA PHE A 34 4.32 -7.25 -5.38
C PHE A 34 5.83 -7.35 -5.60
N PHE A 35 6.46 -6.21 -5.87
CA PHE A 35 7.89 -6.08 -6.09
C PHE A 35 8.40 -4.99 -5.16
N ASP A 36 9.70 -5.02 -4.90
CA ASP A 36 10.36 -3.98 -4.12
C ASP A 36 10.15 -2.63 -4.80
N LYS A 37 9.25 -1.83 -4.23
CA LYS A 37 8.87 -0.54 -4.78
C LYS A 37 9.90 0.45 -4.28
N ALA A 38 11.10 0.38 -4.88
CA ALA A 38 12.27 1.18 -4.54
C ALA A 38 11.90 2.64 -4.24
N ASP A 39 11.90 2.98 -2.94
CA ASP A 39 12.16 4.26 -2.25
C ASP A 39 11.49 5.58 -2.72
N ARG A 40 10.89 5.63 -3.90
CA ARG A 40 10.56 6.89 -4.58
C ARG A 40 9.15 7.39 -4.29
N ILE A 41 8.27 6.53 -3.78
CA ILE A 41 6.86 6.87 -3.47
C ILE A 41 6.62 7.07 -1.96
N LEU A 42 7.46 6.48 -1.10
CA LEU A 42 7.30 6.62 0.36
C LEU A 42 7.80 7.97 0.89
N ARG A 43 8.72 8.64 0.19
CA ARG A 43 9.25 9.97 0.59
C ARG A 43 8.27 11.13 0.43
N TYR A 44 7.24 11.01 -0.41
CA TYR A 44 6.30 12.11 -0.65
C TYR A 44 5.09 12.12 0.30
N LEU A 45 4.86 11.07 1.09
CA LEU A 45 3.69 10.98 1.97
C LEU A 45 3.98 11.28 3.46
N VAL A 46 5.25 11.45 3.84
CA VAL A 46 5.65 11.81 5.21
C VAL A 46 5.86 13.32 5.39
N LEU A 47 5.87 14.11 4.31
CA LEU A 47 6.19 15.54 4.35
C LEU A 47 4.99 16.51 4.27
N ASP A 48 3.75 16.03 4.16
CA ASP A 48 2.57 16.91 4.16
C ASP A 48 1.89 16.92 5.54
N ASN A 49 2.61 17.44 6.55
CA ASN A 49 2.04 17.87 7.83
C ASN A 49 2.53 19.28 8.23
N GLU A 50 2.63 20.19 7.25
CA GLU A 50 2.55 21.64 7.47
C GLU A 50 1.65 22.29 6.41
#